data_AF-A0AAI8KUB4-F1
#
_entry.id   AF-A0AAI8KUB4-F1
#
_cell.length_a   1.000
_cell.length_b   1.000
_cell.length_c   1.000
_cell.angle_alpha   90.00
_cell.angle_beta   90.00
_cell.angle_gamma   90.00
#
_symmetry.space_group_name_H-M   'P 1'
#
loop_
_entity.id
_entity.type
_entity.pdbx_description
1 polymer ?
#
loop_
_entity_poly.entity_id
_entity_poly.type
_entity_poly.pdbx_seq_one_letter_code
_entity_poly.pdbx_strand_id
1 'polypeptide(L)'
;MTSLLLALAPHTWLLVIANFVAGVGVEQAGAAWYSTLNEQMPEHHLARVYAYDDLGSYLALPLAQFASGPAVLLLGLHATLHAAAALILLATPSIRALAPSTPQPLPASEDPVLG
;
A
#
# COMPACT_ATOMS: atom_id res chain seq x y z
N MET A 1 22.39 15.49 -17.16
CA MET A 1 22.45 16.98 -17.21
C MET A 1 21.06 17.64 -17.28
N THR A 2 19.97 16.87 -17.43
CA THR A 2 18.57 17.35 -17.38
C THR A 2 18.04 17.51 -15.95
N SER A 3 18.56 16.76 -14.97
CA SER A 3 18.10 16.79 -13.58
C SER A 3 18.33 18.13 -12.87
N LEU A 4 19.39 18.86 -13.25
CA LEU A 4 19.70 20.17 -12.68
C LEU A 4 18.80 21.29 -13.25
N LEU A 5 18.33 21.12 -14.49
CA LEU A 5 17.43 22.09 -15.15
C LEU A 5 16.01 22.07 -14.56
N LEU A 6 15.54 20.90 -14.11
CA LEU A 6 14.30 20.81 -13.34
C LEU A 6 14.46 21.49 -11.98
N ALA A 7 15.62 21.40 -11.33
CA ALA A 7 15.88 21.99 -10.01
C ALA A 7 15.71 23.52 -9.97
N LEU A 8 15.84 24.22 -11.10
CA LEU A 8 15.68 25.68 -11.20
C LEU A 8 14.25 26.16 -11.49
N ALA A 9 13.29 25.25 -11.75
CA ALA A 9 11.89 25.64 -11.75
C ALA A 9 11.48 26.00 -10.31
N PRO A 10 10.86 27.16 -10.04
CA PRO A 10 10.60 27.66 -8.67
C PRO A 10 9.74 26.73 -7.80
N HIS A 11 9.21 25.65 -8.36
CA HIS A 11 8.36 24.65 -7.70
C HIS A 11 9.08 23.35 -7.33
N THR A 12 10.35 23.17 -7.72
CA THR A 12 11.03 21.87 -7.56
C THR A 12 11.36 21.55 -6.12
N TRP A 13 11.78 22.53 -5.32
CA TRP A 13 11.97 22.33 -3.89
C TRP A 13 10.66 21.95 -3.18
N LEU A 14 9.52 22.50 -3.60
CA LEU A 14 8.21 22.11 -3.07
C LEU A 14 7.88 20.65 -3.39
N LEU A 15 8.15 20.21 -4.63
CA LEU A 15 7.95 18.81 -5.03
C LEU A 15 8.89 17.85 -4.29
N VAL A 16 10.14 18.25 -4.07
CA VAL A 16 11.12 17.45 -3.30
C VAL A 16 10.63 17.26 -1.87
N ILE A 17 10.22 18.33 -1.20
CA ILE A 17 9.69 18.25 0.17
C ILE A 17 8.41 17.42 0.20
N ALA A 18 7.49 17.64 -0.73
CA ALA A 18 6.24 16.87 -0.82
C ALA A 18 6.50 15.37 -1.02
N ASN A 19 7.42 15.01 -1.92
CA ASN A 19 7.76 13.62 -2.18
C ASN A 19 8.53 12.99 -1.01
N PHE A 20 9.36 13.76 -0.31
CA PHE A 20 10.02 13.31 0.92
C PHE A 20 9.01 12.99 2.01
N VAL A 21 8.07 13.89 2.29
CA VAL A 21 6.99 13.67 3.27
C VAL A 21 6.12 12.47 2.87
N ALA A 22 5.78 12.34 1.59
CA ALA A 22 5.07 11.18 1.08
C ALA A 22 5.85 9.88 1.32
N GLY A 23 7.15 9.86 1.03
CA GLY A 23 8.03 8.71 1.28
C GLY A 23 8.08 8.31 2.76
N VAL A 24 8.24 9.27 3.67
CA VAL A 24 8.19 9.02 5.12
C VAL A 24 6.86 8.38 5.53
N GLY A 25 5.74 8.86 4.97
CA GLY A 25 4.42 8.28 5.23
C GLY A 25 4.29 6.84 4.74
N VAL A 26 4.80 6.54 3.54
CA VAL A 26 4.80 5.17 2.97
C VAL A 26 5.63 4.22 3.82
N GLU A 27 6.85 4.61 4.20
CA GLU A 27 7.73 3.77 5.04
C GLU A 27 7.11 3.51 6.42
N GLN A 28 6.53 4.54 7.05
CA GLN A 28 5.84 4.37 8.33
C GLN A 28 4.64 3.42 8.21
N ALA A 29 3.87 3.51 7.12
CA ALA A 29 2.75 2.61 6.87
C ALA A 29 3.21 1.17 6.62
N GLY A 30 4.28 0.99 5.85
CA GLY A 30 4.89 -0.32 5.59
C GLY A 30 5.42 -0.98 6.87
N ALA A 31 6.15 -0.24 7.70
CA ALA A 31 6.64 -0.73 8.99
C ALA A 31 5.49 -1.18 9.91
N ALA A 32 4.43 -0.38 10.01
CA ALA A 32 3.25 -0.73 10.79
C ALA A 32 2.51 -1.95 10.22
N TRP A 33 2.39 -2.05 8.90
CA TRP A 33 1.78 -3.17 8.20
C TRP A 33 2.49 -4.48 8.51
N TYR A 34 3.81 -4.52 8.32
CA TYR A 34 4.60 -5.73 8.58
C TYR A 34 4.61 -6.15 10.04
N SER A 35 4.69 -5.21 10.99
CA SER A 35 4.57 -5.54 12.43
C SER A 35 3.21 -6.19 12.71
N THR A 36 2.14 -5.59 12.20
CA THR A 36 0.77 -6.09 12.40
C THR A 36 0.56 -7.48 11.79
N LEU A 37 1.09 -7.72 10.58
CA LEU A 37 1.02 -9.02 9.94
C LEU A 37 1.74 -10.10 10.75
N ASN A 38 2.93 -9.81 11.26
CA ASN A 38 3.69 -10.76 12.07
C ASN A 38 3.01 -11.05 13.41
N GLU A 39 2.33 -10.06 14.02
CA GLU A 39 1.64 -10.22 15.30
C GLU A 39 0.30 -10.95 15.17
N GLN A 40 -0.46 -10.72 14.10
CA GLN A 40 -1.82 -11.24 13.96
C GLN A 40 -1.94 -12.56 13.20
N MET A 41 -0.98 -12.89 12.32
CA MET A 41 -1.13 -14.04 11.43
C MET A 41 -0.40 -15.29 11.96
N PRO A 42 -1.07 -16.47 11.97
CA PRO A 42 -0.42 -17.72 12.31
C PRO A 42 0.74 -18.06 11.36
N GLU A 43 1.82 -18.67 11.87
CA GLU A 43 3.04 -18.96 11.09
C GLU A 43 2.80 -19.75 9.80
N HIS A 44 1.86 -20.69 9.82
CA HIS A 44 1.53 -21.53 8.67
C HIS A 44 0.78 -20.79 7.54
N HIS A 45 0.24 -19.60 7.81
CA HIS A 45 -0.43 -18.75 6.82
C HIS A 45 0.41 -17.54 6.39
N LEU A 46 1.39 -17.12 7.19
CA LEU A 46 2.24 -15.94 6.92
C LEU A 46 2.83 -15.96 5.50
N ALA A 47 3.45 -17.06 5.09
CA ALA A 47 4.09 -17.15 3.78
C ALA A 47 3.12 -16.92 2.61
N ARG A 48 1.87 -17.40 2.73
CA ARG A 48 0.84 -17.19 1.70
C ARG A 48 0.36 -15.75 1.68
N VAL A 49 0.17 -15.13 2.85
CA VAL A 49 -0.26 -13.73 2.96
C VAL A 49 0.78 -12.80 2.34
N TYR A 50 2.07 -12.99 2.66
CA TYR A 50 3.16 -12.25 2.04
C TYR A 50 3.20 -12.43 0.51
N ALA A 51 3.05 -13.66 0.03
CA ALA A 51 3.03 -13.90 -1.42
C ALA A 51 1.89 -13.16 -2.14
N TYR A 52 0.72 -13.04 -1.51
CA TYR A 52 -0.40 -12.27 -2.08
C TYR A 52 -0.17 -10.75 -1.98
N ASP A 53 0.44 -10.28 -0.89
CA ASP A 53 0.78 -8.86 -0.70
C ASP A 53 1.79 -8.36 -1.75
N ASP A 54 2.86 -9.13 -1.96
CA ASP A 54 3.88 -8.85 -2.98
C ASP A 54 3.28 -8.90 -4.39
N LEU A 55 2.50 -9.94 -4.69
CA LEU A 55 1.82 -10.07 -5.98
C LEU A 55 0.90 -8.87 -6.24
N GLY A 56 0.13 -8.45 -5.23
CA GLY A 56 -0.73 -7.26 -5.29
C GLY A 56 0.07 -6.01 -5.60
N SER A 57 1.19 -5.80 -4.90
CA SER A 57 2.08 -4.66 -5.10
C SER A 57 2.70 -4.64 -6.50
N TYR A 58 3.16 -5.80 -7.00
CA TYR A 58 3.72 -5.91 -8.34
C TYR A 58 2.69 -5.73 -9.45
N LEU A 59 1.44 -6.17 -9.24
CA LEU A 59 0.36 -5.94 -10.22
C LEU A 59 -0.16 -4.50 -10.18
N ALA A 60 -0.12 -3.83 -9.03
CA ALA A 60 -0.58 -2.45 -8.90
C ALA A 60 0.22 -1.48 -9.76
N LEU A 61 1.55 -1.65 -9.86
CA LEU A 61 2.43 -0.78 -10.65
C LEU A 61 2.07 -0.71 -12.14
N PRO A 62 2.04 -1.82 -12.91
CA PRO A 62 1.71 -1.78 -14.33
C PRO A 62 0.26 -1.36 -14.56
N LEU A 63 -0.67 -1.71 -13.67
CA LEU A 63 -2.06 -1.27 -13.77
C LEU A 63 -2.19 0.24 -13.58
N ALA A 64 -1.49 0.81 -12.59
CA ALA A 64 -1.46 2.25 -12.38
C ALA A 64 -0.83 2.98 -13.57
N GLN A 65 0.27 2.47 -14.11
CA GLN A 65 0.90 3.02 -15.31
C GLN A 65 -0.04 2.98 -16.51
N PHE A 66 -0.67 1.84 -16.78
CA PHE A 66 -1.63 1.67 -17.87
C PHE A 66 -2.83 2.61 -17.73
N ALA A 67 -3.39 2.76 -16.52
CA ALA A 67 -4.54 3.63 -16.26
C ALA A 67 -4.20 5.13 -16.29
N SER A 68 -2.96 5.50 -15.95
CA SER A 68 -2.56 6.92 -15.83
C SER A 68 -2.67 7.69 -17.14
N GLY A 69 -2.28 7.09 -18.27
CA GLY A 69 -2.35 7.73 -19.59
C GLY A 69 -3.78 8.09 -20.00
N PRO A 70 -4.70 7.11 -20.09
CA PRO A 70 -6.12 7.36 -20.33
C PRO A 70 -6.75 8.32 -19.32
N ALA A 71 -6.41 8.21 -18.03
CA ALA A 71 -6.94 9.11 -17.01
C ALA A 71 -6.56 10.57 -17.30
N VAL A 72 -5.30 10.85 -17.63
CA VAL A 72 -4.85 12.20 -18.00
C VAL A 72 -5.49 12.68 -19.29
N LEU A 73 -5.67 11.81 -20.29
CA LEU A 73 -6.32 12.18 -21.55
C LEU A 73 -7.81 12.53 -21.39
N LEU A 74 -8.51 11.83 -20.50
CA LEU A 74 -9.95 11.98 -20.30
C LEU A 74 -10.31 13.06 -19.26
N LEU A 75 -9.54 13.16 -18.17
CA LEU A 75 -9.83 14.03 -17.03
C LEU A 75 -8.93 15.27 -16.99
N GLY A 76 -7.81 15.25 -17.71
CA GLY A 76 -6.74 16.24 -17.58
C GLY A 76 -5.77 15.94 -16.45
N LEU A 77 -4.60 16.61 -16.47
CA LEU A 77 -3.50 16.38 -15.53
C LEU A 77 -3.90 16.67 -14.08
N HIS A 78 -4.39 17.89 -13.80
CA HIS A 78 -4.69 18.33 -12.43
C HIS A 78 -5.81 17.50 -11.78
N ALA A 79 -6.88 17.22 -12.52
CA ALA A 79 -7.97 16.38 -12.00
C ALA A 79 -7.50 14.96 -11.71
N THR A 80 -6.67 14.38 -12.58
CA THR A 80 -6.06 13.06 -12.35
C THR A 80 -5.18 13.04 -11.10
N LEU A 81 -4.34 14.07 -10.91
CA LEU A 81 -3.49 14.19 -9.73
C LEU A 81 -4.31 14.35 -8.43
N HIS A 82 -5.37 15.17 -8.45
CA HIS A 82 -6.25 15.31 -7.30
C HIS A 82 -7.04 14.04 -7.00
N ALA A 83 -7.51 13.32 -8.02
CA ALA A 83 -8.19 12.04 -7.85
C ALA A 83 -7.25 10.99 -7.23
N ALA A 84 -6.01 10.90 -7.71
CA ALA A 84 -5.01 10.01 -7.12
C ALA A 84 -4.71 10.36 -5.66
N ALA A 85 -4.53 11.65 -5.34
CA ALA A 85 -4.32 12.11 -3.98
C ALA A 85 -5.51 11.77 -3.06
N ALA A 86 -6.74 11.98 -3.54
CA ALA A 86 -7.96 11.65 -2.80
C ALA A 86 -8.07 10.14 -2.54
N LEU A 87 -7.77 9.30 -3.53
CA LEU A 87 -7.77 7.85 -3.39
C LEU A 87 -6.79 7.38 -2.30
N ILE A 88 -5.57 7.92 -2.30
CA ILE A 88 -4.55 7.60 -1.27
C ILE A 88 -5.05 8.02 0.12
N LEU A 89 -5.57 9.24 0.25
CA LEU A 89 -6.06 9.76 1.53
C LEU A 89 -7.27 8.99 2.07
N LEU A 90 -8.14 8.47 1.20
CA LEU A 90 -9.30 7.67 1.59
C LEU A 90 -8.92 6.23 1.98
N ALA A 91 -7.89 5.66 1.34
CA ALA A 91 -7.43 4.31 1.66
C ALA A 91 -6.85 4.22 3.08
N THR A 92 -6.10 5.22 3.54
CA THR A 92 -5.43 5.21 4.85
C THR A 92 -6.39 5.00 6.05
N PRO A 93 -7.47 5.77 6.24
CA PRO A 93 -8.44 5.54 7.32
C PRO A 93 -9.27 4.28 7.10
N SER A 94 -9.57 3.90 5.85
CA SER A 94 -10.29 2.65 5.55
C SER A 94 -9.54 1.42 6.04
N ILE A 95 -8.20 1.42 5.94
CA ILE A 95 -7.36 0.34 6.44
C ILE A 95 -7.39 0.30 7.98
N ARG A 96 -7.37 1.46 8.64
CA ARG A 96 -7.48 1.54 10.12
C ARG A 96 -8.81 1.04 10.67
N ALA A 97 -9.86 1.05 9.86
CA ALA A 97 -11.19 0.59 10.27
C ALA A 97 -11.33 -0.95 10.24
N LEU A 98 -10.35 -1.68 9.71
CA LEU A 98 -10.33 -3.14 9.77
C LEU A 98 -10.10 -3.58 11.23
N ALA A 99 -11.16 -4.07 11.88
CA ALA A 99 -11.09 -4.52 13.26
C ALA A 99 -10.20 -5.78 13.39
N PRO A 100 -9.41 -5.92 14.46
CA PRO A 100 -8.62 -7.13 14.71
C PRO A 100 -9.53 -8.36 14.82
N SER A 101 -9.25 -9.39 14.03
CA SER A 101 -9.92 -10.69 14.17
C SER A 101 -9.42 -11.37 15.44
N THR A 102 -10.32 -11.63 16.40
CA THR A 102 -9.99 -12.45 17.57
C THR A 102 -9.73 -13.88 17.10
N PRO A 103 -8.59 -14.51 17.45
CA PRO A 103 -8.32 -15.89 17.06
C PRO A 103 -9.45 -16.81 17.52
N GLN A 104 -10.16 -17.43 16.58
CA GLN A 104 -11.19 -18.42 16.89
C GLN A 104 -10.47 -19.71 17.33
N PRO A 105 -10.74 -20.22 18.56
CA PRO A 105 -10.13 -21.46 19.02
C PRO A 105 -10.41 -22.57 18.01
N LEU A 106 -9.35 -23.20 17.49
CA LEU A 106 -9.49 -24.36 16.62
C LEU A 106 -10.29 -25.43 17.39
N PRO A 107 -11.34 -26.02 16.80
CA PRO A 107 -11.99 -27.18 17.41
C PRO A 107 -10.91 -28.23 17.62
N ALA A 108 -10.80 -28.72 18.85
CA ALA A 108 -9.88 -29.80 19.19
C ALA A 108 -10.10 -30.92 18.18
N SER A 109 -9.04 -31.31 17.46
CA SER A 109 -9.07 -32.51 16.63
C SER A 109 -9.34 -33.68 17.57
N GLU A 110 -10.60 -34.12 17.61
CA GLU A 110 -10.97 -35.43 18.11
C GLU A 110 -10.47 -36.49 17.11
N ASP A 111 -9.16 -36.58 16.94
CA ASP A 111 -8.55 -37.75 16.34
C ASP A 111 -8.55 -38.82 17.44
N PRO A 112 -9.31 -39.93 17.29
CA PRO A 112 -9.24 -41.02 18.24
C PRO A 112 -7.79 -41.51 18.22
N VAL A 113 -7.10 -41.39 19.36
CA VAL A 113 -5.85 -42.08 19.60
C VAL A 113 -6.17 -43.57 19.51
N LEU A 114 -5.98 -44.15 18.31
CA LEU A 114 -6.10 -45.58 18.08
C LEU A 114 -5.02 -46.25 18.93
N GLY A 115 -5.47 -46.92 20.00
CA GLY A 115 -4.66 -47.84 20.80
C GLY A 115 -4.44 -49.18 20.11
#